data_AF-A0A239TCT6-F1
#
_entry.id   AF-A0A239TCT6-F1
#
_cell.length_a   1.000
_cell.length_b   1.000
_cell.length_c   1.000
_cell.angle_alpha   90.00
_cell.angle_beta   90.00
_cell.angle_gamma   90.00
#
_symmetry.space_group_name_H-M   'P 1'
#
loop_
_entity.id
_entity.type
_entity.pdbx_description
1 polymer ?
#
loop_
_entity_poly.entity_id
_entity_poly.type
_entity_poly.pdbx_seq_one_letter_code
_entity_poly.pdbx_strand_id
1 'polypeptide(L)'
;MFEGDFHQFKNLIVKVTCFDGREYTGVATSFRDHDDTSLPGSDCICFYESNTNRRADFFRAEIKDITIVCPTKQFVEKVDGAA
;
A
#
# COMPACT_ATOMS: atom_id res chain seq x y z
N MET A 1 -11.87 5.99 -9.63
CA MET A 1 -10.64 5.34 -9.15
C MET A 1 -10.09 6.18 -8.00
N PHE A 2 -9.14 5.69 -7.22
CA PHE A 2 -8.45 6.53 -6.25
C PHE A 2 -7.65 7.63 -6.99
N GLU A 3 -7.67 8.88 -6.52
CA GLU A 3 -7.01 10.02 -7.22
C GLU A 3 -5.78 10.56 -6.46
N GLY A 4 -5.49 10.08 -5.25
CA GLY A 4 -4.37 10.56 -4.45
C GLY A 4 -3.01 10.07 -4.94
N ASP A 5 -1.93 10.77 -4.54
CA ASP A 5 -0.54 10.32 -4.78
C ASP A 5 -0.21 9.15 -3.84
N PHE A 6 0.29 8.02 -4.35
CA PHE A 6 0.64 6.90 -3.50
C PHE A 6 1.90 7.14 -2.66
N HIS A 7 2.82 8.01 -3.10
CA HIS A 7 4.10 8.24 -2.42
C HIS A 7 3.93 8.82 -1.02
N GLN A 8 2.82 9.51 -0.75
CA GLN A 8 2.49 10.02 0.58
C GLN A 8 2.35 8.91 1.63
N PHE A 9 2.11 7.67 1.21
CA PHE A 9 1.91 6.52 2.09
C PHE A 9 3.19 5.73 2.38
N LYS A 10 4.35 6.12 1.82
CA LYS A 10 5.59 5.35 1.95
C LYS A 10 5.94 5.06 3.41
N ASN A 11 6.14 3.78 3.72
CA ASN A 11 6.47 3.25 5.05
C ASN A 11 5.40 3.52 6.12
N LEU A 12 4.16 3.83 5.71
CA LEU A 12 3.02 3.96 6.63
C LEU A 12 2.22 2.66 6.65
N ILE A 13 1.57 2.43 7.79
CA ILE A 13 0.53 1.41 7.91
C ILE A 13 -0.76 2.02 7.36
N VAL A 14 -1.22 1.47 6.24
CA VAL A 14 -2.43 1.92 5.57
C VAL A 14 -3.47 0.81 5.52
N LYS A 15 -4.73 1.21 5.45
CA LYS A 15 -5.85 0.36 5.09
C LYS A 15 -6.35 0.75 3.70
N VAL A 16 -6.34 -0.20 2.79
CA VAL A 16 -6.88 -0.07 1.43
C VAL A 16 -8.29 -0.66 1.41
N THR A 17 -9.25 0.14 0.97
CA THR A 17 -10.63 -0.28 0.75
C THR A 17 -10.90 -0.38 -0.75
N CYS A 18 -11.26 -1.56 -1.22
CA CYS A 18 -11.54 -1.82 -2.64
C CYS A 18 -13.01 -1.49 -2.99
N PHE A 19 -13.30 -1.29 -4.29
CA PHE A 19 -14.67 -1.04 -4.76
C PHE A 19 -15.64 -2.21 -4.49
N ASP A 20 -15.13 -3.43 -4.39
CA ASP A 20 -15.92 -4.62 -4.06
C ASP A 20 -16.21 -4.77 -2.55
N GLY A 21 -15.76 -3.81 -1.74
CA GLY A 21 -15.99 -3.77 -0.29
C GLY A 21 -14.95 -4.52 0.56
N ARG A 22 -13.97 -5.19 -0.05
CA ARG A 22 -12.87 -5.81 0.70
C ARG A 22 -11.92 -4.75 1.27
N GLU A 23 -11.39 -5.03 2.45
CA GLU A 23 -10.44 -4.17 3.14
C GLU A 23 -9.16 -4.94 3.47
N TYR A 24 -8.02 -4.28 3.30
CA TYR A 24 -6.72 -4.86 3.54
C TYR A 24 -5.84 -3.87 4.30
N THR A 25 -5.12 -4.34 5.31
CA THR A 25 -4.24 -3.50 6.12
C THR A 25 -2.80 -3.98 6.02
N GLY A 26 -1.87 -3.05 5.84
CA GLY A 26 -0.46 -3.39 5.75
C GLY A 26 0.45 -2.20 5.53
N VAL A 27 1.71 -2.50 5.29
CA VAL A 27 2.81 -1.53 5.22
C VAL A 27 3.09 -1.17 3.79
N ALA A 28 2.79 0.06 3.37
CA ALA A 28 3.05 0.50 2.01
C ALA A 28 4.57 0.62 1.77
N THR A 29 5.10 -0.19 0.85
CA THR A 29 6.55 -0.34 0.64
C THR A 29 7.02 0.12 -0.73
N SER A 30 6.21 -0.08 -1.77
CA SER A 30 6.59 0.30 -3.13
C SER A 30 5.39 0.78 -3.92
N PHE A 31 5.67 1.60 -4.93
CA PHE A 31 4.70 2.23 -5.79
C PHE A 31 5.17 2.05 -7.22
N ARG A 32 4.24 1.75 -8.12
CA ARG A 32 4.48 1.76 -9.54
C ARG A 32 3.60 2.83 -10.13
N ASP A 33 4.23 3.87 -10.66
CA ASP A 33 3.54 4.90 -11.41
C ASP A 33 3.39 4.46 -12.87
N HIS A 34 2.35 4.96 -13.53
CA HIS A 34 2.18 4.79 -14.95
C HIS A 34 3.35 5.42 -15.72
N ASP A 35 3.68 4.81 -16.85
CA ASP A 35 4.44 5.44 -17.93
C ASP A 35 3.51 5.77 -19.11
N ASP A 36 4.06 6.38 -20.15
CA ASP A 36 3.31 6.78 -21.36
C ASP A 36 2.64 5.61 -22.11
N THR A 37 2.93 4.36 -21.73
CA THR A 37 2.38 3.15 -22.35
C THR A 37 1.32 2.44 -21.50
N SER A 38 1.14 2.90 -20.26
CA SER A 38 0.28 2.27 -19.27
C SER A 38 -1.18 2.68 -19.45
N LEU A 39 -2.12 1.75 -19.21
CA LEU A 39 -3.55 2.06 -19.24
C LEU A 39 -3.93 2.94 -18.04
N PRO A 40 -4.97 3.81 -18.15
CA PRO A 40 -5.46 4.57 -17.02
C PRO A 40 -5.81 3.67 -15.83
N GLY A 41 -5.31 4.01 -14.63
CA GLY A 41 -5.54 3.25 -13.40
C GLY A 41 -4.61 2.05 -13.17
N SER A 42 -3.58 1.88 -14.01
CA SER A 42 -2.55 0.84 -13.87
C SER A 42 -1.52 1.11 -12.76
N ASP A 43 -1.51 2.33 -12.20
CA ASP A 43 -0.69 2.64 -11.03
C ASP A 43 -0.98 1.63 -9.93
N CYS A 44 0.04 1.15 -9.23
CA CYS A 44 -0.18 0.24 -8.13
C CYS A 44 0.54 0.66 -6.86
N ILE A 45 -0.14 0.40 -5.74
CA ILE A 45 0.44 0.43 -4.41
C ILE A 45 0.71 -1.02 -3.98
N CYS A 46 1.92 -1.26 -3.51
CA CYS A 46 2.35 -2.55 -3.00
C CYS A 46 2.55 -2.45 -1.49
N PHE A 47 2.03 -3.42 -0.73
CA PHE A 47 2.27 -3.49 0.70
C PHE A 47 2.42 -4.92 1.23
N TYR A 48 3.01 -5.05 2.41
CA TYR A 48 3.02 -6.30 3.17
C TYR A 48 1.80 -6.33 4.09
N GLU A 49 0.91 -7.29 3.87
CA GLU A 49 -0.28 -7.46 4.69
C GLU A 49 0.11 -7.89 6.11
N SER A 50 -0.39 -7.17 7.12
CA SER A 50 0.01 -7.36 8.52
C SER A 50 -0.29 -8.76 9.08
N ASN A 51 -1.30 -9.45 8.53
CA ASN A 51 -1.75 -10.75 9.04
C ASN A 51 -0.95 -11.92 8.46
N THR A 52 -0.57 -11.83 7.19
CA THR A 52 0.07 -12.94 6.46
C THR A 52 1.53 -12.68 6.12
N ASN A 53 2.03 -11.45 6.31
CA ASN A 53 3.32 -10.97 5.80
C ASN A 53 3.51 -11.21 4.30
N ARG A 54 2.42 -11.42 3.55
CA ARG A 54 2.46 -11.57 2.10
C ARG A 54 2.42 -10.21 1.45
N ARG A 55 3.14 -10.09 0.34
CA ARG A 55 3.04 -8.94 -0.54
C ARG A 55 1.69 -8.98 -1.25
N ALA A 56 1.00 -7.85 -1.26
CA ALA A 56 -0.21 -7.62 -2.04
C ALA A 56 -0.03 -6.34 -2.86
N ASP A 57 -0.49 -6.39 -4.11
CA ASP A 57 -0.44 -5.28 -5.05
C ASP A 57 -1.89 -4.89 -5.37
N PHE A 58 -2.21 -3.59 -5.30
CA PHE A 58 -3.54 -3.06 -5.63
C PHE A 58 -3.43 -2.01 -6.70
N PHE A 59 -4.17 -2.19 -7.79
CA PHE A 59 -4.23 -1.22 -8.87
C PHE A 59 -5.15 -0.06 -8.49
N ARG A 60 -4.80 1.16 -8.90
CA ARG A 60 -5.59 2.37 -8.63
C ARG A 60 -7.05 2.22 -9.07
N ALA A 61 -7.30 1.48 -10.15
CA ALA A 61 -8.64 1.17 -10.63
C ALA A 61 -9.49 0.36 -9.63
N GLU A 62 -8.87 -0.46 -8.78
CA GLU A 62 -9.54 -1.33 -7.79
C GLU A 62 -9.82 -0.61 -6.47
N ILE A 63 -9.08 0.47 -6.20
CA ILE A 63 -9.06 1.16 -4.92
C ILE A 63 -10.16 2.22 -4.86
N LYS A 64 -11.01 2.11 -3.86
CA LYS A 64 -12.02 3.12 -3.51
C LYS A 64 -11.43 4.18 -2.59
N ASP A 65 -10.68 3.76 -1.56
CA ASP A 65 -10.10 4.67 -0.57
C ASP A 65 -8.83 4.08 0.09
N ILE A 66 -7.97 4.97 0.61
CA ILE A 66 -6.79 4.61 1.41
C ILE A 66 -6.78 5.47 2.67
N THR A 67 -6.74 4.80 3.82
CA THR A 67 -6.69 5.47 5.13
C THR A 67 -5.40 5.11 5.87
N ILE A 68 -4.77 6.10 6.51
CA ILE A 68 -3.60 5.87 7.37
C ILE A 68 -4.11 5.37 8.71
N VAL A 69 -3.70 4.16 9.10
CA VAL A 69 -4.12 3.52 10.37
C VAL A 69 -3.24 3.98 11.53
N CYS A 70 -1.95 4.20 11.28
CA CYS A 70 -1.01 4.69 12.28
C CYS A 70 -0.05 5.72 11.67
N PRO A 71 -0.04 6.98 12.13
CA PRO A 71 0.79 8.05 11.56
C PRO A 71 2.27 7.97 12.02
N THR A 72 2.59 7.13 12.99
CA THR A 72 3.96 7.01 13.50
C THR A 72 4.85 6.20 12.57
N LYS A 73 5.89 6.86 12.03
CA LYS A 73 7.11 6.25 11.47
C LYS A 73 7.77 5.32 12.48
N GLN A 74 7.22 4.12 12.70
CA GLN A 74 7.84 3.10 13.55
C GLN A 74 7.68 1.73 12.91
N PHE A 75 8.29 1.55 11.74
CA PHE A 75 9.05 0.33 11.54
C PHE A 75 10.36 0.53 12.32
N VAL A 76 10.33 0.19 13.60
CA VAL A 76 11.56 -0.22 14.27
C VAL A 76 11.92 -1.50 13.54
N GLU A 77 12.93 -1.42 12.68
CA GLU A 77 13.64 -2.58 12.17
C GLU A 77 13.97 -3.42 13.40
N LYS A 78 13.18 -4.47 13.66
CA LYS A 78 13.64 -5.54 14.55
C LYS A 78 14.78 -6.17 13.79
N VAL A 79 15.97 -5.64 14.02
CA VAL A 79 17.22 -6.35 13.83
C VAL A 79 17.10 -7.52 14.81
N ASP A 80 16.56 -8.64 14.33
CA ASP A 80 16.63 -9.91 15.03
C ASP A 80 18.12 -10.21 15.18
N GLY A 81 18.59 -10.15 16.43
CA GLY A 81 19.97 -10.41 16.75
C GLY A 81 20.36 -11.85 16.41
N ALA A 82 21.61 -12.04 16.01
CA ALA A 82 22.26 -13.34 16.07
C ALA A 82 23.76 -13.16 16.29
N ALA A 83 24.17 -13.61 17.49
CA ALA A 83 25.52 -13.87 18.02
C ALA A 83 26.40 -12.69 18.44
#